data_AF-A0AAV3QDL3-F1
#
_entry.id   AF-A0AAV3QDL3-F1
#
_cell.length_a   1.000
_cell.length_b   1.000
_cell.length_c   1.000
_cell.angle_alpha   90.00
_cell.angle_beta   90.00
_cell.angle_gamma   90.00
#
_symmetry.space_group_name_H-M   'P 1'
#
loop_
_entity.id
_entity.type
_entity.pdbx_description
1 polymer ?
#
loop_
_entity_poly.entity_id
_entity_poly.type
_entity_poly.pdbx_seq_one_letter_code
_entity_poly.pdbx_strand_id
1 'polypeptide(L)'
;MRSILGMQEVSYQGNYLGLLSHIGRSKREVFRYIMGKVEDRMRGWKGKLLSQAGKKVMIKAVTSAIPIFVRKCFKLSVGIIDNLNS
;
A
#
# COMPACT_ATOMS: atom_id res chain seq x y z
N MET A 1 -23.13 24.65 6.70
CA MET A 1 -21.75 24.87 7.18
C MET A 1 -20.66 24.85 6.08
N ARG A 2 -20.86 24.27 4.89
CA ARG A 2 -19.81 24.22 3.85
C ARG A 2 -19.66 25.51 3.02
N SER A 3 -20.74 26.26 2.81
CA SER A 3 -20.76 27.53 2.08
C SER A 3 -20.27 28.73 2.88
N ILE A 4 -20.12 28.61 4.21
CA ILE A 4 -19.73 29.72 5.09
C ILE A 4 -18.20 29.96 5.01
N LEU A 5 -17.42 28.93 4.70
CA LEU A 5 -15.94 28.99 4.72
C LEU A 5 -15.29 29.18 3.35
N GLY A 6 -16.06 29.24 2.26
CA GLY A 6 -15.52 29.49 0.91
C GLY A 6 -14.50 28.45 0.41
N MET A 7 -14.43 27.27 1.03
CA MET A 7 -13.40 26.27 0.69
C MET A 7 -13.81 25.42 -0.52
N GLN A 8 -12.95 25.43 -1.53
CA GLN A 8 -13.04 24.57 -2.71
C GLN A 8 -12.64 23.13 -2.33
N GLU A 9 -13.44 22.14 -2.71
CA GLU A 9 -13.13 20.73 -2.46
C GLU A 9 -11.91 20.32 -3.30
N VAL A 10 -10.76 20.16 -2.64
CA VAL A 10 -9.55 19.63 -3.29
C VAL A 10 -9.74 18.13 -3.48
N SER A 11 -10.11 17.73 -4.70
CA SER A 11 -10.43 16.34 -5.04
C SER A 11 -9.23 15.39 -5.02
N TYR A 12 -8.01 15.91 -5.16
CA TYR A 12 -6.78 15.12 -5.17
C TYR A 12 -5.71 15.75 -4.27
N GLN A 13 -5.69 15.32 -3.01
CA GLN A 13 -4.54 15.49 -2.15
C GLN A 13 -3.61 14.32 -2.47
N GLY A 14 -2.41 14.59 -3.02
CA GLY A 14 -1.48 13.57 -3.50
C GLY A 14 -0.99 12.57 -2.43
N ASN A 15 0.26 12.14 -2.51
CA ASN A 15 0.81 11.22 -1.52
C ASN A 15 1.21 11.99 -0.25
N TYR A 16 0.54 11.74 0.88
CA TYR A 16 1.00 12.21 2.20
C TYR A 16 1.90 11.14 2.83
N LEU A 17 3.14 11.51 3.17
CA LEU A 17 4.16 10.57 3.71
C LEU A 17 4.38 9.33 2.84
N GLY A 18 4.20 9.47 1.52
CA GLY A 18 4.34 8.37 0.55
C GLY A 18 3.14 7.43 0.46
N LEU A 19 2.05 7.70 1.19
CA LEU A 19 0.76 7.02 1.16
C LEU A 19 -0.28 7.89 0.44
N LEU A 20 -1.14 7.31 -0.39
CA LEU A 20 -2.22 8.06 -1.04
C LEU A 20 -3.14 8.67 0.03
N SER A 21 -3.27 10.00 0.06
CA SER A 21 -4.12 10.68 1.05
C SER A 21 -5.60 10.28 0.93
N HIS A 22 -5.99 9.71 -0.21
CA HIS A 22 -7.34 9.21 -0.50
C HIS A 22 -7.40 7.67 -0.65
N ILE A 23 -6.54 6.90 0.02
CA ILE A 23 -6.82 5.47 0.23
C ILE A 23 -8.02 5.37 1.18
N GLY A 24 -9.22 5.20 0.62
CA GLY A 24 -10.42 5.17 1.45
C GLY A 24 -11.69 4.65 0.79
N ARG A 25 -11.80 4.69 -0.54
CA ARG A 25 -13.08 4.36 -1.20
C ARG A 25 -13.09 3.05 -2.01
N SER A 26 -11.95 2.59 -2.53
CA SER A 26 -11.91 1.41 -3.42
C SER A 26 -10.93 0.34 -2.95
N LYS A 27 -11.45 -0.86 -2.66
CA LYS A 27 -10.65 -2.05 -2.33
C LYS A 27 -9.60 -2.37 -3.40
N ARG A 28 -9.97 -2.20 -4.68
CA ARG A 28 -9.11 -2.46 -5.84
C ARG A 28 -7.94 -1.47 -5.93
N GLU A 29 -8.18 -0.21 -5.57
CA GLU A 29 -7.16 0.83 -5.59
C GLU A 29 -6.11 0.59 -4.51
N VAL A 30 -6.55 0.23 -3.30
CA VAL A 30 -5.64 -0.15 -2.21
C VAL A 30 -4.79 -1.35 -2.59
N PHE A 31 -5.41 -2.40 -3.14
CA PHE A 31 -4.67 -3.59 -3.57
C PHE A 31 -3.62 -3.25 -4.63
N ARG A 32 -4.00 -2.46 -5.65
CA ARG A 32 -3.07 -2.02 -6.69
C ARG A 32 -1.91 -1.19 -6.12
N TYR A 33 -2.21 -0.29 -5.17
CA TYR A 33 -1.19 0.50 -4.49
C TYR A 33 -0.20 -0.39 -3.72
N ILE A 34 -0.70 -1.38 -2.96
CA ILE A 34 0.13 -2.32 -2.21
C ILE A 34 1.02 -3.13 -3.16
N MET A 35 0.44 -3.69 -4.24
CA MET A 35 1.18 -4.47 -5.23
C MET A 35 2.27 -3.64 -5.92
N GLY A 36 1.97 -2.39 -6.31
CA GLY A 36 2.97 -1.49 -6.88
C GLY A 36 4.14 -1.24 -5.91
N LYS A 37 3.85 -1.01 -4.61
CA LYS A 37 4.91 -0.84 -3.60
C LYS A 37 5.74 -2.09 -3.39
N VAL A 38 5.14 -3.28 -3.45
CA VAL A 38 5.88 -4.56 -3.39
C VAL A 38 6.83 -4.66 -4.59
N GLU A 39 6.33 -4.42 -5.80
CA GLU A 39 7.14 -4.48 -7.02
C GLU A 39 8.30 -3.48 -7.00
N ASP A 40 8.06 -2.24 -6.56
CA ASP A 40 9.11 -1.21 -6.47
C ASP A 40 10.24 -1.64 -5.52
N ARG A 41 9.88 -2.23 -4.37
CA ARG A 41 10.86 -2.74 -3.39
C ARG A 41 11.62 -3.94 -3.93
N MET A 42 10.96 -4.79 -4.70
CA MET A 42 11.57 -5.96 -5.34
C MET A 42 12.51 -5.57 -6.49
N ARG A 43 12.14 -4.57 -7.30
CA ARG A 43 12.98 -4.07 -8.42
C ARG A 43 14.30 -3.47 -7.94
N GLY A 44 14.30 -2.78 -6.79
CA GLY A 44 15.52 -2.22 -6.21
C GLY A 44 16.50 -3.26 -5.67
N TRP A 45 16.14 -4.55 -5.65
CA TRP A 45 16.89 -5.58 -4.94
C TRP A 45 17.76 -6.42 -5.89
N LYS A 46 19.08 -6.49 -5.62
CA LYS A 46 20.04 -7.29 -6.40
C LYS A 46 19.84 -8.79 -6.13
N GLY A 47 18.89 -9.40 -6.83
CA GLY A 47 18.56 -10.83 -6.73
C GLY A 47 19.70 -11.83 -7.01
N LYS A 48 20.91 -11.38 -7.38
CA LYS A 48 22.09 -12.24 -7.58
C LYS A 48 22.81 -12.61 -6.27
N LEU A 49 22.55 -11.92 -5.16
CA LEU A 49 23.25 -12.14 -3.89
C LEU A 49 22.59 -13.16 -2.95
N LEU A 50 21.33 -13.54 -3.20
CA LEU A 50 20.60 -14.48 -2.35
C LEU A 50 20.50 -15.87 -2.95
N SER A 51 20.64 -16.87 -2.07
CA SER A 51 20.22 -18.24 -2.36
C SER A 51 18.73 -18.32 -2.66
N GLN A 52 18.28 -19.42 -3.27
CA GLN A 52 16.86 -19.64 -3.58
C GLN A 52 15.99 -19.59 -2.32
N ALA A 53 16.48 -20.12 -1.20
CA ALA A 53 15.81 -20.02 0.10
C ALA A 53 15.74 -18.56 0.58
N GLY A 54 16.84 -17.81 0.47
CA GLY A 54 16.88 -16.39 0.83
C GLY A 54 15.88 -15.55 0.03
N LYS A 55 15.73 -15.82 -1.27
CA LYS A 55 14.74 -15.14 -2.14
C LYS A 55 13.32 -15.38 -1.66
N LYS A 56 12.96 -16.63 -1.31
CA LYS A 56 11.62 -16.96 -0.80
C LYS A 56 11.31 -16.24 0.51
N VAL A 57 12.27 -16.21 1.43
CA VAL A 57 12.12 -15.51 2.73
C VAL A 57 11.94 -14.01 2.51
N MET A 58 12.76 -13.42 1.64
CA MET A 58 12.69 -11.99 1.32
C MET A 58 11.33 -11.62 0.71
N ILE A 59 10.86 -12.37 -0.28
CA ILE A 59 9.54 -12.13 -0.90
C ILE A 59 8.47 -12.15 0.19
N LYS A 60 8.43 -13.20 1.03
CA LYS A 60 7.47 -13.32 2.14
C LYS A 60 7.55 -12.15 3.12
N ALA A 61 8.76 -11.69 3.46
CA ALA A 61 8.95 -10.57 4.37
C ALA A 61 8.42 -9.25 3.78
N VAL A 62 8.76 -8.94 2.53
CA VAL A 62 8.34 -7.71 1.85
C VAL A 62 6.83 -7.70 1.62
N THR A 63 6.26 -8.81 1.14
CA THR A 63 4.81 -8.91 0.91
C THR A 63 4.01 -8.86 2.21
N SER A 64 4.56 -9.27 3.35
CA SER A 64 3.87 -9.16 4.65
C SER A 64 3.99 -7.76 5.26
N ALA A 65 5.16 -7.13 5.19
CA ALA A 65 5.41 -5.85 5.86
C ALA A 65 4.60 -4.69 5.27
N ILE A 66 4.43 -4.65 3.95
CA ILE A 66 3.75 -3.55 3.25
C ILE A 66 2.23 -3.50 3.61
N PRO A 67 1.46 -4.59 3.53
CA PRO A 67 0.07 -4.63 4.01
C PRO A 67 -0.08 -4.28 5.49
N ILE A 68 0.84 -4.71 6.35
CA ILE A 68 0.80 -4.39 7.78
C ILE A 68 0.93 -2.88 7.99
N PHE A 69 1.84 -2.23 7.27
CA PHE A 69 1.99 -0.77 7.33
C PHE A 69 0.74 -0.04 6.84
N VAL A 70 0.21 -0.42 5.67
CA VAL A 70 -1.00 0.23 5.11
C VAL A 70 -2.21 0.02 6.03
N ARG A 71 -2.34 -1.13 6.69
CA ARG A 71 -3.38 -1.39 7.69
C ARG A 71 -3.25 -0.51 8.93
N LYS A 72 -2.05 -0.14 9.35
CA LYS A 72 -1.86 0.80 10.47
C LYS A 72 -2.22 2.23 10.08
N CYS A 73 -1.96 2.63 8.84
CA CYS A 73 -2.25 3.97 8.36
C CYS A 73 -3.71 4.18 7.96
N PHE A 74 -4.42 3.12 7.56
CA PHE A 74 -5.81 3.19 7.09
C PHE A 74 -6.68 2.11 7.74
N LYS A 75 -7.93 2.45 8.08
CA LYS A 75 -8.95 1.45 8.47
C LYS A 75 -9.32 0.60 7.24
N LEU A 76 -8.53 -0.41 6.95
CA LEU A 76 -8.80 -1.37 5.87
C LEU A 76 -9.88 -2.36 6.30
N SER A 77 -10.91 -2.53 5.47
CA SER A 77 -11.92 -3.58 5.67
C SER A 77 -11.26 -4.96 5.62
N VAL A 78 -11.63 -5.86 6.56
CA VAL A 78 -11.06 -7.22 6.73
C VAL A 78 -10.91 -7.99 5.41
N GLY A 79 -11.91 -7.92 4.52
CA GLY A 79 -11.84 -8.62 3.24
C GLY A 79 -10.73 -8.17 2.26
N ILE A 80 -10.09 -7.01 2.44
CA ILE A 80 -8.89 -6.64 1.66
C ILE A 80 -7.67 -7.42 2.18
N ILE A 81 -7.60 -7.64 3.49
CA ILE A 81 -6.51 -8.33 4.16
C ILE A 81 -6.49 -9.81 3.75
N ASP A 82 -7.66 -10.43 3.63
CA ASP A 82 -7.78 -11.85 3.24
C ASP A 82 -7.29 -12.08 1.80
N ASN A 83 -7.58 -11.15 0.89
CA ASN A 83 -7.07 -11.20 -0.49
C ASN A 83 -5.56 -10.93 -0.61
N LEU A 84 -4.94 -10.34 0.42
CA LEU A 84 -3.49 -10.09 0.46
C LEU A 84 -2.70 -11.23 1.10
N ASN A 85 -3.34 -12.02 1.96
CA ASN A 85 -2.72 -13.15 2.66
C ASN A 85 -2.97 -14.50 1.97
N SER A 86 -3.88 -14.56 1.00
CA SER A 86 -4.14 -15.75 0.17
C SER A 86 -3.15 -15.87 -0.97
#